data_AF-A0A8B8XA53-F1
#
_entry.id   AF-A0A8B8XA53-F1
#
_cell.length_a   1.000
_cell.length_b   1.000
_cell.length_c   1.000
_cell.angle_alpha   90.00
_cell.angle_beta   90.00
_cell.angle_gamma   90.00
#
_symmetry.space_group_name_H-M   'P 1'
#
loop_
_entity.id
_entity.type
_entity.pdbx_description
1 polymer ?
#
loop_
_entity_poly.entity_id
_entity_poly.type
_entity_poly.pdbx_seq_one_letter_code
_entity_poly.pdbx_strand_id
1 'polypeptide(L)'
;MFVEECVKCKTQYVRDAVVGSMGLKATGRLCTVAKSRGLRACRGELRDTILDWEDSLPDRDLTLADEASRNADLSITLGTSLQIRPSGNLPLATKRRGGRLVIVNLQPTKHDRHADLRIHGYVDEVMTRLMKHLGLEIPAWDGPRVLERALPPLPRPPTPKLEPKEEAPAQLHSPAPTSPKQEPTAEPGAQHNGSGPASPKRELLDSPAPRRPPKRVKTEVVPS
;
A
#
# COMPACT_ATOMS: atom_id res chain seq x y z
N MET A 1 14.85 -8.15 1.31
CA MET A 1 16.16 -7.61 1.75
C MET A 1 17.16 -8.71 2.09
N PHE A 2 16.73 -9.82 2.71
CA PHE A 2 17.63 -10.92 3.09
C PHE A 2 17.78 -12.02 2.03
N VAL A 3 17.12 -11.86 0.87
CA VAL A 3 17.12 -12.86 -0.19
C VAL A 3 17.89 -12.34 -1.38
N GLU A 4 18.73 -13.20 -1.95
CA GLU A 4 19.34 -13.00 -3.25
C GLU A 4 19.09 -14.22 -4.14
N GLU A 5 18.99 -13.99 -5.43
CA GLU A 5 18.64 -15.02 -6.42
C GLU A 5 19.73 -15.16 -7.47
N CYS A 6 20.04 -16.40 -7.84
CA CYS A 6 20.94 -16.66 -8.95
C CYS A 6 20.28 -16.38 -10.30
N VAL A 7 20.88 -15.49 -11.09
CA VAL A 7 20.37 -15.15 -12.43
C VAL A 7 20.31 -16.32 -13.40
N LYS A 8 21.15 -17.36 -13.19
CA LYS A 8 21.27 -18.52 -14.09
C LYS A 8 20.29 -19.64 -13.77
N CYS A 9 20.23 -20.04 -12.50
CA CYS A 9 19.47 -21.22 -12.07
C CYS A 9 18.27 -20.90 -11.19
N LYS A 10 18.03 -19.61 -10.89
CA LYS A 10 16.91 -19.11 -10.09
C LYS A 10 16.85 -19.63 -8.65
N THR A 11 17.91 -20.32 -8.20
CA THR A 11 18.05 -20.68 -6.78
C THR A 11 18.19 -19.42 -5.94
N GLN A 12 17.34 -19.32 -4.92
CA GLN A 12 17.35 -18.27 -3.93
C GLN A 12 18.16 -18.67 -2.70
N TYR A 13 18.76 -17.68 -2.05
CA TYR A 13 19.52 -17.82 -0.82
C TYR A 13 18.97 -16.83 0.20
N VAL A 14 18.46 -17.34 1.31
CA VAL A 14 18.11 -16.53 2.48
C VAL A 14 19.36 -16.33 3.33
N ARG A 15 19.69 -15.08 3.63
CA ARG A 15 20.86 -14.66 4.41
C ARG A 15 20.45 -14.24 5.82
N ASP A 16 21.39 -14.33 6.75
CA ASP A 16 21.28 -13.86 8.13
C ASP A 16 21.43 -12.33 8.25
N ALA A 17 22.12 -11.71 7.30
CA ALA A 17 22.25 -10.26 7.15
C ALA A 17 21.63 -9.75 5.85
N VAL A 18 21.36 -8.45 5.78
CA VAL A 18 20.78 -7.82 4.59
C VAL A 18 21.71 -7.99 3.37
N VAL A 19 21.11 -8.32 2.23
CA VAL A 19 21.77 -8.31 0.93
C VAL A 19 21.98 -6.83 0.57
N GLY A 20 23.21 -6.34 0.68
CA GLY A 20 23.58 -4.91 0.64
C GLY A 20 23.39 -4.17 -0.69
N SER A 21 22.44 -4.57 -1.52
CA SER A 21 22.05 -3.89 -2.77
C SER A 21 20.52 -3.85 -2.91
N MET A 22 20.02 -3.00 -3.80
CA MET A 22 18.60 -2.88 -4.13
C MET A 22 18.42 -2.59 -5.63
N GLY A 23 17.27 -2.96 -6.19
CA GLY A 23 16.92 -2.76 -7.60
C GLY A 23 17.46 -3.87 -8.49
N LEU A 24 17.37 -5.12 -8.02
CA LEU A 24 17.80 -6.31 -8.75
C LEU A 24 19.28 -6.23 -9.21
N LYS A 25 20.14 -5.70 -8.36
CA LYS A 25 21.57 -5.48 -8.65
C LYS A 25 22.42 -6.66 -8.20
N ALA A 26 23.58 -6.78 -8.83
CA ALA A 26 24.57 -7.78 -8.47
C ALA A 26 25.07 -7.57 -7.03
N THR A 27 25.10 -8.64 -6.25
CA THR A 27 25.47 -8.58 -4.83
C THR A 27 26.97 -8.84 -4.58
N GLY A 28 27.71 -9.18 -5.63
CA GLY A 28 29.12 -9.58 -5.59
C GLY A 28 29.35 -11.06 -5.25
N ARG A 29 28.32 -11.82 -4.88
CA ARG A 29 28.41 -13.26 -4.59
C ARG A 29 28.06 -14.11 -5.81
N LEU A 30 28.50 -15.37 -5.78
CA LEU A 30 28.25 -16.35 -6.83
C LEU A 30 27.47 -17.56 -6.30
N CYS A 31 26.62 -18.12 -7.17
CA CYS A 31 25.83 -19.31 -6.87
C CYS A 31 26.70 -20.55 -6.68
N THR A 32 26.43 -21.29 -5.61
CA THR A 32 27.18 -22.48 -5.18
C THR A 32 26.51 -23.81 -5.54
N VAL A 33 25.29 -23.79 -6.08
CA VAL A 33 24.56 -25.00 -6.50
C VAL A 33 25.38 -25.84 -7.47
N ALA A 34 25.52 -27.13 -7.20
CA ALA A 34 26.14 -28.09 -8.11
C ALA A 34 25.27 -28.27 -9.36
N LYS A 35 25.88 -28.23 -10.56
CA LYS A 35 25.16 -28.52 -11.82
C LYS A 35 24.76 -30.00 -11.86
N SER A 36 23.78 -30.33 -12.71
CA SER A 36 23.15 -31.65 -12.81
C SER A 36 24.10 -32.84 -13.04
N ARG A 37 25.30 -32.61 -13.58
CA ARG A 37 26.33 -33.66 -13.76
C ARG A 37 27.38 -33.71 -12.64
N GLY A 38 27.23 -32.91 -11.58
CA GLY A 38 28.12 -32.89 -10.41
C GLY A 38 29.50 -32.26 -10.62
N LEU A 39 29.98 -32.13 -11.86
CA LEU A 39 31.37 -31.73 -12.13
C LEU A 39 31.73 -30.29 -11.75
N ARG A 40 30.77 -29.34 -11.71
CA ARG A 40 31.03 -27.91 -11.43
C ARG A 40 29.84 -27.22 -10.76
N ALA A 41 30.13 -26.23 -9.92
CA ALA A 41 29.13 -25.30 -9.40
C ALA A 41 28.55 -24.39 -10.50
N CYS A 42 27.35 -23.87 -10.27
CA CYS A 42 26.62 -22.97 -11.16
C CYS A 42 27.44 -21.71 -11.47
N ARG A 43 27.99 -21.06 -10.43
CA ARG A 43 28.76 -19.81 -10.52
C ARG A 43 28.02 -18.71 -11.30
N GLY A 44 26.69 -18.68 -11.22
CA GLY A 44 25.90 -17.54 -11.69
C GLY A 44 26.00 -16.39 -10.70
N GLU A 45 25.97 -15.16 -11.19
CA GLU A 45 25.83 -13.96 -10.37
C GLU A 45 24.57 -14.06 -9.50
N LEU A 46 24.70 -13.65 -8.24
CA LEU A 46 23.57 -13.46 -7.34
C LEU A 46 23.13 -11.99 -7.40
N ARG A 47 21.83 -11.78 -7.43
CA ARG A 47 21.20 -10.44 -7.40
C ARG A 47 20.25 -10.32 -6.23
N ASP A 48 20.11 -9.12 -5.67
CA ASP A 48 19.07 -8.89 -4.68
C ASP A 48 17.67 -9.04 -5.30
N THR A 49 16.66 -9.20 -4.45
CA THR A 49 15.27 -9.36 -4.86
C THR A 49 14.41 -8.13 -4.53
N ILE A 50 15.03 -6.95 -4.36
CA ILE A 50 14.30 -5.70 -4.12
C ILE A 50 13.97 -5.07 -5.47
N LEU A 51 12.68 -4.93 -5.73
CA LEU A 51 12.17 -4.29 -6.94
C LEU A 51 12.36 -2.77 -6.86
N ASP A 52 12.86 -2.18 -7.94
CA ASP A 52 12.76 -0.74 -8.20
C ASP A 52 11.39 -0.39 -8.81
N TRP A 53 11.11 0.89 -9.02
CA TRP A 53 9.80 1.38 -9.49
C TRP A 53 9.37 0.83 -10.84
N GLU A 54 10.33 0.54 -11.72
CA GLU A 54 10.09 0.07 -13.09
C GLU A 54 10.12 -1.47 -13.19
N ASP A 55 10.52 -2.16 -12.12
CA ASP A 55 10.65 -3.61 -12.14
C ASP A 55 9.28 -4.29 -12.06
N SER A 56 9.13 -5.36 -12.84
CA SER A 56 7.96 -6.23 -12.76
C SER A 56 8.02 -7.12 -11.52
N LEU A 57 6.85 -7.48 -10.98
CA LEU A 57 6.78 -8.42 -9.87
C LEU A 57 7.25 -9.81 -10.32
N PRO A 58 7.85 -10.61 -9.42
CA PRO A 58 8.20 -11.99 -9.72
C PRO A 58 6.97 -12.81 -10.08
N ASP A 59 6.98 -13.40 -11.29
CA ASP A 59 5.83 -14.09 -11.87
C ASP A 59 5.29 -15.22 -11.00
N ARG A 60 6.18 -16.02 -10.39
CA ARG A 60 5.79 -17.17 -9.56
C ARG A 60 4.98 -16.71 -8.35
N ASP A 61 5.49 -15.74 -7.60
CA ASP A 61 4.85 -15.21 -6.40
C ASP A 61 3.54 -14.49 -6.74
N LEU A 62 3.53 -13.69 -7.81
CA LEU A 62 2.32 -12.99 -8.25
C LEU A 62 1.23 -13.98 -8.70
N THR A 63 1.60 -15.03 -9.44
CA THR A 63 0.65 -16.06 -9.89
C THR A 63 0.02 -16.80 -8.72
N LEU A 64 0.84 -17.24 -7.76
CA LEU A 64 0.35 -17.92 -6.55
C LEU A 64 -0.53 -17.00 -5.71
N ALA A 65 -0.16 -15.73 -5.57
CA ALA A 65 -0.93 -14.75 -4.81
C ALA A 65 -2.28 -14.44 -5.48
N ASP A 66 -2.32 -14.30 -6.80
CA ASP A 66 -3.55 -14.09 -7.57
C ASP A 66 -4.48 -15.31 -7.50
N GLU A 67 -3.94 -16.52 -7.65
CA GLU A 67 -4.71 -17.75 -7.51
C GLU A 67 -5.33 -17.89 -6.11
N ALA A 68 -4.52 -17.71 -5.06
CA ALA A 68 -5.00 -17.75 -3.68
C ALA A 68 -6.07 -16.68 -3.42
N SER A 69 -5.88 -15.46 -3.92
CA SER A 69 -6.85 -14.37 -3.76
C SER A 69 -8.16 -14.65 -4.49
N ARG A 70 -8.11 -15.23 -5.70
CA ARG A 70 -9.31 -15.62 -6.45
C ARG A 70 -10.07 -16.75 -5.76
N ASN A 71 -9.38 -17.71 -5.17
CA ASN A 71 -10.03 -18.89 -4.59
C ASN A 71 -10.48 -18.67 -3.14
N ALA A 72 -10.09 -17.58 -2.51
CA ALA A 72 -10.48 -17.24 -1.15
C ALA A 72 -11.97 -16.84 -1.04
N ASP A 73 -12.61 -17.27 0.04
CA ASP A 73 -13.91 -16.80 0.49
C ASP A 73 -13.80 -15.61 1.47
N LEU A 74 -12.61 -15.40 2.04
CA LEU A 74 -12.27 -14.28 2.91
C LEU A 74 -10.85 -13.79 2.61
N SER A 75 -10.68 -12.48 2.45
CA SER A 75 -9.38 -11.82 2.42
C SER A 75 -9.30 -10.74 3.48
N ILE A 76 -8.18 -10.74 4.22
CA ILE A 76 -7.92 -9.79 5.30
C ILE A 76 -6.64 -9.04 4.95
N THR A 77 -6.70 -7.71 4.88
CA THR A 77 -5.51 -6.87 4.71
C THR A 77 -5.09 -6.28 6.05
N LEU A 78 -3.79 -6.30 6.34
CA LEU A 78 -3.22 -5.82 7.60
C LEU A 78 -2.13 -4.79 7.27
N GLY A 79 -2.30 -3.53 7.69
CA GLY A 79 -1.22 -2.53 7.65
C GLY A 79 -0.76 -2.09 6.26
N THR A 80 -1.65 -2.09 5.26
CA THR A 80 -1.34 -1.64 3.90
C THR A 80 -2.37 -0.64 3.39
N SER A 81 -1.90 0.41 2.71
CA SER A 81 -2.76 1.43 2.08
C SER A 81 -3.41 0.94 0.77
N LEU A 82 -2.97 -0.22 0.25
CA LEU A 82 -3.44 -0.85 -0.99
C LEU A 82 -3.25 0.00 -2.27
N GLN A 83 -2.32 0.96 -2.25
CA GLN A 83 -2.15 1.89 -3.37
C GLN A 83 -1.38 1.30 -4.56
N ILE A 84 -0.37 0.46 -4.27
CA ILE A 84 0.55 -0.10 -5.27
C ILE A 84 -0.13 -1.21 -6.08
N ARG A 85 0.02 -1.17 -7.41
CA ARG A 85 -0.51 -2.19 -8.31
C ARG A 85 0.61 -3.10 -8.79
N PRO A 86 0.35 -4.40 -9.02
CA PRO A 86 -0.93 -5.09 -8.86
C PRO A 86 -1.25 -5.50 -7.40
N SER A 87 -0.29 -5.46 -6.47
CA SER A 87 -0.40 -6.04 -5.12
C SER A 87 -1.62 -5.59 -4.33
N GLY A 88 -1.90 -4.29 -4.28
CA GLY A 88 -3.05 -3.72 -3.57
C GLY A 88 -4.41 -4.09 -4.16
N ASN A 89 -4.46 -4.58 -5.41
CA ASN A 89 -5.70 -5.04 -6.04
C ASN A 89 -6.00 -6.52 -5.80
N LEU A 90 -5.03 -7.31 -5.33
CA LEU A 90 -5.23 -8.74 -5.09
C LEU A 90 -6.43 -9.05 -4.18
N PRO A 91 -6.65 -8.35 -3.05
CA PRO A 91 -7.82 -8.60 -2.18
C PRO A 91 -9.18 -8.32 -2.84
N LEU A 92 -9.21 -7.56 -3.95
CA LEU A 92 -10.44 -7.35 -4.72
C LEU A 92 -10.81 -8.57 -5.56
N ALA A 93 -9.85 -9.45 -5.90
CA ALA A 93 -10.13 -10.68 -6.63
C ALA A 93 -11.10 -11.59 -5.84
N THR A 94 -10.93 -11.64 -4.51
CA THR A 94 -11.80 -12.30 -3.55
C THR A 94 -13.24 -11.78 -3.63
N LYS A 95 -13.41 -10.44 -3.56
CA LYS A 95 -14.73 -9.80 -3.68
C LYS A 95 -15.42 -10.10 -4.99
N ARG A 96 -14.68 -10.10 -6.11
CA ARG A 96 -15.24 -10.39 -7.45
C ARG A 96 -15.81 -11.80 -7.56
N ARG A 97 -15.39 -12.73 -6.70
CA ARG A 97 -15.88 -14.11 -6.67
C ARG A 97 -16.86 -14.39 -5.52
N GLY A 98 -17.40 -13.33 -4.91
CA GLY A 98 -18.42 -13.43 -3.86
C GLY A 98 -17.86 -13.61 -2.46
N GLY A 99 -16.54 -13.67 -2.29
CA GLY A 99 -15.92 -13.67 -0.97
C GLY A 99 -16.03 -12.32 -0.26
N ARG A 100 -15.57 -12.28 0.98
CA ARG A 100 -15.57 -11.10 1.86
C ARG A 100 -14.19 -10.45 1.94
N LEU A 101 -14.15 -9.14 2.15
CA LEU A 101 -12.92 -8.36 2.33
C LEU A 101 -12.98 -7.62 3.67
N VAL A 102 -11.98 -7.86 4.50
CA VAL A 102 -11.73 -7.13 5.75
C VAL A 102 -10.47 -6.30 5.58
N ILE A 103 -10.52 -5.03 5.98
CA ILE A 103 -9.37 -4.12 5.94
C ILE A 103 -9.06 -3.64 7.35
N VAL A 104 -7.84 -3.91 7.81
CA VAL A 104 -7.31 -3.42 9.11
C VAL A 104 -6.16 -2.46 8.84
N ASN A 105 -6.39 -1.18 9.07
CA ASN A 105 -5.38 -0.14 8.87
C ASN A 105 -5.67 1.10 9.71
N LEU A 106 -4.64 1.82 10.16
CA LEU A 106 -4.82 3.08 10.89
C LEU A 106 -5.34 4.21 9.97
N GLN A 107 -4.88 4.23 8.73
CA GLN A 107 -5.21 5.25 7.73
C GLN A 107 -6.24 4.73 6.72
N PRO A 108 -6.96 5.62 6.01
CA PRO A 108 -7.77 5.23 4.86
C PRO A 108 -6.98 4.44 3.82
N THR A 109 -7.62 3.49 3.17
CA THR A 109 -7.02 2.69 2.09
C THR A 109 -7.69 2.98 0.75
N LYS A 110 -6.99 2.65 -0.35
CA LYS A 110 -7.52 2.83 -1.71
C LYS A 110 -8.86 2.12 -1.94
N HIS A 111 -9.11 1.04 -1.21
CA HIS A 111 -10.23 0.12 -1.45
C HIS A 111 -11.24 0.08 -0.31
N ASP A 112 -11.26 1.08 0.59
CA ASP A 112 -12.17 1.12 1.75
C ASP A 112 -13.65 0.89 1.38
N ARG A 113 -14.09 1.43 0.24
CA ARG A 113 -15.47 1.29 -0.25
C ARG A 113 -15.86 -0.15 -0.63
N HIS A 114 -14.88 -1.04 -0.80
CA HIS A 114 -15.11 -2.43 -1.20
C HIS A 114 -15.06 -3.41 -0.01
N ALA A 115 -14.67 -2.94 1.18
CA ALA A 115 -14.57 -3.79 2.37
C ALA A 115 -15.94 -4.06 3.00
N ASP A 116 -16.17 -5.31 3.39
CA ASP A 116 -17.32 -5.71 4.21
C ASP A 116 -17.14 -5.30 5.68
N LEU A 117 -15.89 -5.22 6.14
CA LEU A 117 -15.53 -4.74 7.47
C LEU A 117 -14.25 -3.91 7.40
N ARG A 118 -14.27 -2.74 8.05
CA ARG A 118 -13.11 -1.87 8.23
C ARG A 118 -12.82 -1.72 9.71
N ILE A 119 -11.57 -1.94 10.09
CA ILE A 119 -11.10 -1.81 11.47
C ILE A 119 -9.98 -0.78 11.49
N HIS A 120 -10.24 0.37 12.11
CA HIS A 120 -9.23 1.42 12.30
C HIS A 120 -8.58 1.25 13.66
N GLY A 121 -7.40 0.63 13.69
CA GLY A 121 -6.68 0.33 14.93
C GLY A 121 -5.30 -0.26 14.68
N TYR A 122 -4.54 -0.42 15.76
CA TYR A 122 -3.24 -1.08 15.72
C TYR A 122 -3.42 -2.56 15.41
N VAL A 123 -2.70 -3.07 14.41
CA VAL A 123 -2.79 -4.48 13.98
C VAL A 123 -2.48 -5.45 15.11
N ASP A 124 -1.53 -5.12 15.98
CA ASP A 124 -1.16 -5.96 17.13
C ASP A 124 -2.32 -6.13 18.12
N GLU A 125 -3.05 -5.06 18.42
CA GLU A 125 -4.23 -5.11 19.30
C GLU A 125 -5.35 -5.95 18.67
N VAL A 126 -5.61 -5.72 17.37
CA VAL A 126 -6.63 -6.45 16.62
C VAL A 126 -6.31 -7.94 16.59
N MET A 127 -5.08 -8.31 16.22
CA MET A 127 -4.65 -9.70 16.13
C MET A 127 -4.60 -10.38 17.50
N THR A 128 -4.15 -9.69 18.55
CA THR A 128 -4.16 -10.23 19.92
C THR A 128 -5.57 -10.57 20.39
N ARG A 129 -6.55 -9.68 20.14
CA ARG A 129 -7.95 -9.95 20.48
C ARG A 129 -8.54 -11.05 19.61
N LEU A 130 -8.25 -11.07 18.31
CA LEU A 130 -8.69 -12.12 17.40
C LEU A 130 -8.18 -13.50 17.84
N MET A 131 -6.88 -13.62 18.16
CA MET A 131 -6.29 -14.87 18.63
C MET A 131 -6.93 -15.35 19.95
N LYS A 132 -7.22 -14.42 20.87
CA LYS A 132 -8.00 -14.72 22.09
C LYS A 132 -9.40 -15.25 21.78
N HIS A 133 -10.11 -14.66 20.81
CA HIS A 133 -11.42 -15.15 20.38
C HIS A 133 -11.36 -16.50 19.68
N LEU A 134 -10.29 -16.79 18.94
CA LEU A 134 -10.05 -18.08 18.30
C LEU A 134 -9.58 -19.16 19.29
N GLY A 135 -9.24 -18.80 20.53
CA GLY A 135 -8.68 -19.73 21.52
C GLY A 135 -7.28 -20.21 21.14
N LEU A 136 -6.51 -19.38 20.42
CA LEU A 136 -5.16 -19.69 19.97
C LEU A 136 -4.15 -18.80 20.68
N GLU A 137 -3.08 -19.41 21.19
CA GLU A 137 -1.95 -18.67 21.76
C GLU A 137 -1.03 -18.15 20.65
N ILE A 138 -0.46 -16.96 20.86
CA ILE A 138 0.58 -16.42 19.98
C ILE A 138 1.90 -17.09 20.39
N PRO A 139 2.58 -17.82 19.48
CA PRO A 139 3.78 -18.57 19.83
C PRO A 139 4.95 -17.64 20.16
N ALA A 140 5.86 -18.11 21.02
CA ALA A 140 7.13 -17.45 21.29
C ALA A 140 8.05 -17.49 20.05
N TRP A 141 8.93 -16.49 19.93
CA TRP A 141 9.88 -16.38 18.82
C TRP A 141 11.28 -16.86 19.24
N ASP A 142 11.75 -17.96 18.64
CA ASP A 142 13.05 -18.60 18.94
C ASP A 142 14.26 -17.96 18.21
N GLY A 143 14.07 -16.75 17.68
CA GLY A 143 15.04 -16.08 16.82
C GLY A 143 14.90 -16.41 15.32
N PRO A 144 15.83 -15.97 14.47
CA PRO A 144 15.73 -16.13 13.02
C PRO A 144 15.74 -17.61 12.60
N ARG A 145 14.72 -18.05 11.88
CA ARG A 145 14.57 -19.41 11.32
C ARG A 145 13.97 -19.33 9.92
N VAL A 146 14.34 -20.27 9.05
CA VAL A 146 13.77 -20.40 7.70
C VAL A 146 13.01 -21.71 7.61
N LEU A 147 11.73 -21.64 7.26
CA LEU A 147 10.88 -22.80 7.02
C LEU A 147 10.45 -22.79 5.55
N GLU A 148 11.09 -23.62 4.73
CA GLU A 148 10.88 -23.66 3.27
C GLU A 148 9.50 -24.20 2.86
N ARG A 149 8.92 -25.09 3.69
CA ARG A 149 7.65 -25.76 3.41
C ARG A 149 6.81 -25.83 4.67
N ALA A 150 5.50 -25.62 4.51
CA ALA A 150 4.56 -25.78 5.60
C ALA A 150 4.60 -27.22 6.17
N LEU A 151 4.55 -27.31 7.49
CA LEU A 151 4.32 -28.57 8.20
C LEU A 151 2.83 -28.94 8.11
N PRO A 152 2.48 -30.22 8.37
CA PRO A 152 1.09 -30.62 8.49
C PRO A 152 0.33 -29.75 9.52
N PRO A 153 -0.97 -29.46 9.30
CA PRO A 153 -1.75 -28.63 10.21
C PRO A 153 -1.82 -29.22 11.63
N LEU A 154 -1.69 -28.35 12.63
CA LEU A 154 -1.88 -28.70 14.03
C LEU A 154 -3.39 -28.76 14.39
N PRO A 155 -3.77 -29.47 15.47
CA PRO A 155 -5.12 -29.40 16.02
C PRO A 155 -5.52 -27.96 16.35
N ARG A 156 -6.78 -27.59 16.07
CA ARG A 156 -7.34 -26.26 16.36
C ARG A 156 -8.55 -26.36 17.29
N PRO A 157 -8.86 -25.32 18.08
CA PRO A 157 -10.07 -25.29 18.91
C PRO A 157 -11.34 -25.53 18.08
N PRO A 158 -12.37 -26.16 18.68
CA PRO A 158 -13.64 -26.41 17.98
C PRO A 158 -14.31 -25.08 17.62
N THR A 159 -14.94 -25.04 16.45
CA THR A 159 -15.65 -23.85 15.98
C THR A 159 -16.87 -23.57 16.88
N PRO A 160 -17.02 -22.36 17.44
CA PRO A 160 -18.22 -22.02 18.20
C PRO A 160 -19.44 -22.01 17.28
N LYS A 161 -20.62 -22.33 17.84
CA LYS A 161 -21.88 -22.18 17.11
C LYS A 161 -22.12 -20.69 16.86
N LEU A 162 -22.15 -20.30 15.60
CA LEU A 162 -22.54 -18.95 15.20
C LEU A 162 -24.05 -18.91 15.07
N GLU A 163 -24.72 -18.11 15.92
CA GLU A 163 -26.11 -17.75 15.72
C GLU A 163 -26.25 -16.92 14.42
N PRO A 164 -27.27 -17.14 13.58
CA PRO A 164 -27.51 -16.31 12.41
C PRO A 164 -27.70 -14.85 12.84
N LYS A 165 -26.81 -13.96 12.41
CA LYS A 165 -26.98 -12.52 12.62
C LYS A 165 -28.02 -12.04 11.61
N GLU A 166 -29.16 -11.56 12.11
CA GLU A 166 -30.23 -10.91 11.35
C GLU A 166 -29.62 -9.77 10.51
N GLU A 167 -29.74 -9.86 9.18
CA GLU A 167 -29.29 -8.81 8.27
C GLU A 167 -30.09 -7.53 8.56
N ALA A 168 -29.42 -6.48 9.06
CA ALA A 168 -30.06 -5.19 9.23
C ALA A 168 -30.61 -4.71 7.87
N PRO A 169 -31.90 -4.33 7.77
CA PRO A 169 -32.51 -4.00 6.50
C PRO A 169 -31.77 -2.80 5.88
N ALA A 170 -31.45 -2.94 4.59
CA ALA A 170 -30.94 -1.86 3.76
C ALA A 170 -31.86 -0.64 3.91
N GLN A 171 -31.37 0.43 4.53
CA GLN A 171 -32.10 1.69 4.58
C GLN A 171 -32.25 2.21 3.15
N LEU A 172 -33.48 2.12 2.62
CA LEU A 172 -33.89 2.83 1.41
C LEU A 172 -33.58 4.32 1.63
N HIS A 173 -32.68 4.87 0.82
CA HIS A 173 -32.51 6.31 0.73
C HIS A 173 -33.80 6.93 0.17
N SER A 174 -34.58 7.61 1.02
CA SER A 174 -35.59 8.56 0.58
C SER A 174 -34.90 9.75 -0.13
N PRO A 175 -35.47 10.31 -1.22
CA PRO A 175 -34.89 11.48 -1.86
C PRO A 175 -35.01 12.71 -0.95
N ALA A 176 -33.95 13.51 -0.92
CA ALA A 176 -33.89 14.78 -0.20
C ALA A 176 -34.98 15.77 -0.70
N PRO A 177 -35.56 16.61 0.17
CA PRO A 177 -36.51 17.63 -0.25
C PRO A 177 -35.80 18.75 -1.02
N THR A 178 -36.35 19.08 -2.18
CA THR A 178 -35.98 20.23 -3.01
C THR A 178 -36.37 21.54 -2.34
N SER A 179 -35.40 22.43 -2.10
CA SER A 179 -35.64 23.82 -1.71
C SER A 179 -36.27 24.62 -2.87
N PRO A 180 -37.24 25.53 -2.63
CA PRO A 180 -37.81 26.35 -3.70
C PRO A 180 -36.84 27.46 -4.14
N LYS A 181 -36.68 27.64 -5.46
CA LYS A 181 -36.10 28.84 -6.07
C LYS A 181 -37.02 30.04 -5.81
N GLN A 182 -36.46 31.13 -5.30
CA GLN A 182 -37.08 32.46 -5.33
C GLN A 182 -36.65 33.19 -6.61
N GLU A 183 -37.62 33.63 -7.40
CA GLU A 183 -37.46 34.61 -8.48
C GLU A 183 -37.46 36.04 -7.90
N PRO A 184 -36.64 36.97 -8.41
CA PRO A 184 -36.79 38.39 -8.08
C PRO A 184 -37.75 39.07 -9.07
N THR A 185 -38.89 39.53 -8.58
CA THR A 185 -39.78 40.48 -9.25
C THR A 185 -39.19 41.89 -9.24
N ALA A 186 -39.20 42.54 -10.40
CA ALA A 186 -38.78 43.92 -10.62
C ALA A 186 -40.00 44.85 -10.84
N GLU A 187 -39.74 46.16 -10.68
CA GLU A 187 -40.40 47.37 -11.25
C GLU A 187 -40.99 48.37 -10.22
N PRO A 188 -41.11 49.68 -10.55
CA PRO A 188 -40.20 50.51 -11.37
C PRO A 188 -40.01 51.97 -10.87
N GLY A 189 -39.01 52.66 -11.46
CA GLY A 189 -39.15 54.07 -11.87
C GLY A 189 -38.39 55.16 -11.10
N ALA A 190 -37.39 55.79 -11.73
CA ALA A 190 -37.33 57.25 -11.98
C ALA A 190 -36.05 57.65 -12.75
N GLN A 191 -36.21 58.65 -13.62
CA GLN A 191 -35.34 59.11 -14.70
C GLN A 191 -34.10 59.92 -14.22
N HIS A 192 -33.02 59.95 -15.01
CA HIS A 192 -32.50 61.18 -15.66
C HIS A 192 -31.21 60.96 -16.50
N ASN A 193 -31.14 61.73 -17.59
CA ASN A 193 -30.21 61.71 -18.73
C ASN A 193 -28.79 62.26 -18.47
N GLY A 194 -27.82 61.92 -19.35
CA GLY A 194 -26.82 62.89 -19.84
C GLY A 194 -25.38 62.42 -20.12
N SER A 195 -25.03 62.29 -21.42
CA SER A 195 -23.79 62.76 -22.12
C SER A 195 -22.36 62.46 -21.60
N GLY A 196 -21.50 61.86 -22.46
CA GLY A 196 -20.04 61.65 -22.26
C GLY A 196 -19.17 62.88 -22.61
N PRO A 197 -17.93 62.76 -23.15
CA PRO A 197 -16.78 61.85 -22.90
C PRO A 197 -15.52 62.65 -22.41
N ALA A 198 -14.44 61.99 -21.94
CA ALA A 198 -13.00 62.40 -22.07
C ALA A 198 -12.08 61.73 -21.03
N SER A 199 -10.92 61.25 -21.48
CA SER A 199 -9.74 60.94 -20.64
C SER A 199 -8.99 62.22 -20.25
N PRO A 200 -8.12 62.22 -19.21
CA PRO A 200 -6.68 62.11 -19.51
C PRO A 200 -5.75 61.47 -18.44
N LYS A 201 -4.65 60.89 -18.94
CA LYS A 201 -3.22 60.93 -18.48
C LYS A 201 -2.83 60.58 -17.03
N ARG A 202 -2.00 59.51 -16.89
CA ARG A 202 -0.56 59.44 -16.46
C ARG A 202 -0.39 59.46 -14.93
N GLU A 203 0.39 58.60 -14.28
CA GLU A 203 1.83 58.33 -14.44
C GLU A 203 2.28 56.97 -13.85
N LEU A 204 3.52 56.60 -14.18
CA LEU A 204 4.19 55.30 -14.04
C LEU A 204 5.10 55.25 -12.78
N LEU A 205 5.67 54.06 -12.51
CA LEU A 205 6.87 53.72 -11.68
C LEU A 205 6.54 53.19 -10.27
N ASP A 206 7.12 52.12 -9.71
CA ASP A 206 8.23 51.25 -10.11
C ASP A 206 8.17 49.94 -9.28
N SER A 207 8.64 48.83 -9.83
CA SER A 207 8.85 47.54 -9.10
C SER A 207 10.32 47.39 -8.68
N PRO A 208 10.65 46.84 -7.49
CA PRO A 208 12.00 46.38 -7.21
C PRO A 208 12.13 44.84 -7.27
N ALA A 209 13.18 44.42 -7.98
CA ALA A 209 13.66 43.06 -8.23
C ALA A 209 14.22 42.33 -6.98
N PRO A 210 14.45 40.99 -7.02
CA PRO A 210 14.74 40.19 -5.84
C PRO A 210 16.21 40.20 -5.38
N ARG A 211 16.41 40.12 -4.06
CA ARG A 211 17.72 40.15 -3.37
C ARG A 211 18.46 38.80 -3.49
N ARG A 212 19.78 38.87 -3.78
CA ARG A 212 20.73 37.74 -3.75
C ARG A 212 21.04 37.26 -2.32
N PRO A 213 21.35 35.97 -2.09
CA PRO A 213 21.78 35.47 -0.79
C PRO A 213 23.29 35.69 -0.52
N PRO A 214 23.72 35.76 0.76
CA PRO A 214 25.10 36.03 1.13
C PRO A 214 26.02 34.80 1.03
N LYS A 215 27.31 35.06 0.80
CA LYS A 215 28.41 34.09 0.60
C LYS A 215 28.74 33.31 1.89
N ARG A 216 28.97 32.00 1.78
CA ARG A 216 29.53 31.13 2.83
C ARG A 216 31.00 31.48 3.11
N VAL A 217 31.33 31.71 4.38
CA VAL A 217 32.70 31.78 4.91
C VAL A 217 33.17 30.36 5.23
N LYS A 218 34.39 30.00 4.79
CA LYS A 218 35.07 28.75 5.17
C LYS A 218 35.70 28.93 6.55
N THR A 219 35.42 28.00 7.47
CA THR A 219 36.13 27.90 8.75
C THR A 219 37.14 26.77 8.64
N GLU A 220 38.41 27.08 8.90
CA GLU A 220 39.52 26.12 8.92
C GLU A 220 39.46 25.23 10.18
N VAL A 221 39.92 23.99 10.02
CA VAL A 221 40.11 22.99 11.07
C VAL A 221 41.53 23.14 11.62
N VAL A 222 41.67 23.19 12.95
CA VAL A 222 42.96 23.04 13.65
C VAL A 222 42.85 21.82 14.58
N PRO A 223 43.84 20.90 14.61
CA PRO A 223 43.76 19.67 15.39
C PRO A 223 44.38 19.82 16.79
N SER A 224 43.79 19.14 17.77
CA SER A 224 44.44 18.56 18.96
C SER A 224 43.51 17.49 19.52
#